data_AF-A0A1V3PG59-F1
#
_entry.id   AF-A0A1V3PG59-F1
#
_cell.length_a   1.000
_cell.length_b   1.000
_cell.length_c   1.000
_cell.angle_alpha   90.00
_cell.angle_beta   90.00
_cell.angle_gamma   90.00
#
_symmetry.space_group_name_H-M   'P 1'
#
loop_
_entity.id
_entity.type
_entity.pdbx_description
1 polymer ?
#
loop_
_entity_poly.entity_id
_entity_poly.type
_entity_poly.pdbx_seq_one_letter_code
_entity_poly.pdbx_strand_id
1 'polypeptide(L)'
;IGFWPALGVGLGVSFIAGIFYVVAWEAVQAMTHMDFATSYANAIIASEKAKGASAEALAKLTADMEAFKVQYANPMYRLPMTFAEIFPVGVLVSLVSAGLLRNSRFLPARRG
;
A
#
# COMPACT_ATOMS: atom_id res chain seq x y z
N ILE A 1 -11.24 -14.93 22.79
CA ILE A 1 -11.15 -13.44 22.89
C ILE A 1 -12.44 -12.87 22.29
N GLY A 2 -12.98 -11.77 22.82
CA GLY A 2 -14.16 -11.13 22.21
C GLY A 2 -13.81 -10.48 20.85
N PHE A 3 -14.82 -10.14 20.04
CA PHE A 3 -14.62 -9.49 18.73
C PHE A 3 -13.87 -8.16 18.85
N TRP A 4 -14.32 -7.26 19.73
CA TRP A 4 -13.71 -5.93 19.87
C TRP A 4 -12.24 -5.96 20.32
N PRO A 5 -11.85 -6.75 21.34
CA PRO A 5 -10.44 -6.91 21.67
C PRO A 5 -9.62 -7.55 20.54
N ALA A 6 -10.16 -8.55 19.83
CA ALA A 6 -9.45 -9.19 18.71
C ALA A 6 -9.23 -8.23 17.53
N LEU A 7 -10.24 -7.42 17.21
CA LEU A 7 -10.15 -6.39 16.18
C LEU A 7 -9.12 -5.32 16.57
N GLY A 8 -9.14 -4.86 17.82
CA GLY A 8 -8.17 -3.87 18.32
C GLY A 8 -6.72 -4.36 18.20
N VAL A 9 -6.46 -5.61 18.55
CA VAL A 9 -5.13 -6.23 18.37
C VAL A 9 -4.76 -6.30 16.89
N GLY A 10 -5.66 -6.78 16.03
CA GLY A 10 -5.40 -6.86 14.58
C GLY A 10 -5.10 -5.50 13.94
N LEU A 11 -5.89 -4.48 14.30
CA LEU A 11 -5.68 -3.11 13.81
C LEU A 11 -4.36 -2.53 14.33
N GLY A 12 -4.00 -2.78 15.58
CA GLY A 12 -2.71 -2.36 16.14
C GLY A 12 -1.52 -2.99 15.40
N VAL A 13 -1.59 -4.30 15.12
CA VAL A 13 -0.57 -5.00 14.31
C VAL A 13 -0.51 -4.42 12.90
N SER A 14 -1.66 -4.22 12.25
CA SER A 14 -1.73 -3.67 10.88
C SER A 14 -1.17 -2.25 10.79
N PHE A 15 -1.42 -1.43 11.80
CA PHE A 15 -0.89 -0.07 11.88
C PHE A 15 0.64 -0.07 12.02
N ILE A 16 1.18 -0.89 12.93
CA ILE A 16 2.64 -1.03 13.12
C ILE A 16 3.29 -1.56 11.84
N ALA A 17 2.72 -2.60 11.23
CA ALA A 17 3.20 -3.15 9.98
C ALA A 17 3.20 -2.10 8.86
N GLY A 18 2.17 -1.26 8.77
CA GLY A 18 2.10 -0.14 7.84
C GLY A 18 3.22 0.89 8.05
N ILE A 19 3.55 1.22 9.30
CA ILE A 19 4.70 2.10 9.61
C ILE A 19 6.01 1.46 9.13
N PHE A 20 6.24 0.18 9.44
CA PHE A 20 7.44 -0.52 8.99
C PHE A 20 7.54 -0.57 7.47
N TYR A 21 6.43 -0.77 6.77
CA TYR A 21 6.40 -0.76 5.31
C TYR A 21 6.80 0.60 4.74
N VAL A 22 6.23 1.69 5.27
CA VAL A 22 6.58 3.05 4.86
C VAL A 22 8.07 3.34 5.13
N VAL A 23 8.58 2.97 6.31
CA VAL A 23 10.00 3.16 6.65
C VAL A 23 10.91 2.34 5.73
N ALA A 24 10.55 1.08 5.45
CA ALA A 24 11.30 0.23 4.53
C ALA A 24 11.30 0.80 3.12
N TRP A 25 10.16 1.34 2.66
CA TRP A 25 10.04 2.00 1.36
C TRP A 25 10.96 3.22 1.25
N GLU A 26 10.98 4.08 2.28
CA GLU A 26 11.91 5.21 2.33
C GLU A 26 13.37 4.76 2.36
N ALA A 27 13.69 3.72 3.14
CA ALA A 27 15.04 3.17 3.20
C ALA A 27 15.50 2.63 1.84
N VAL A 28 14.63 1.90 1.14
CA VAL A 28 14.93 1.41 -0.22
C VAL A 28 15.21 2.59 -1.15
N GLN A 29 14.35 3.60 -1.20
CA GLN A 29 14.57 4.75 -2.09
C GLN A 29 15.85 5.52 -1.74
N ALA A 30 16.16 5.69 -0.45
CA ALA A 30 17.37 6.36 0.01
C ALA A 30 18.65 5.58 -0.29
N MET A 31 18.65 4.26 -0.09
CA MET A 31 19.83 3.40 -0.24
C MET A 31 20.11 3.03 -1.70
N THR A 32 19.07 2.84 -2.50
CA THR A 32 19.21 2.40 -3.91
C THR A 32 19.23 3.58 -4.88
N HIS A 33 18.97 4.80 -4.41
CA HIS A 33 18.73 5.97 -5.26
C HIS A 33 17.70 5.70 -6.38
N MET A 34 16.77 4.78 -6.14
CA MET A 34 15.78 4.37 -7.11
C MET A 34 14.77 5.49 -7.30
N ASP A 35 14.76 6.07 -8.50
CA ASP A 35 13.70 6.98 -8.93
C ASP A 35 12.48 6.16 -9.37
N PHE A 36 11.74 5.69 -8.37
CA PHE A 36 10.53 4.90 -8.59
C PHE A 36 9.51 5.67 -9.42
N ALA A 37 9.30 6.96 -9.14
CA ALA A 37 8.29 7.76 -9.81
C ALA A 37 8.59 7.93 -11.31
N THR A 38 9.84 8.20 -11.69
CA THR A 38 10.24 8.27 -13.10
C THR A 38 10.16 6.91 -13.77
N SER A 39 10.64 5.85 -13.11
CA SER A 39 10.59 4.50 -13.68
C SER A 39 9.16 4.04 -13.93
N TYR A 40 8.25 4.32 -12.99
CA TYR A 40 6.82 4.03 -13.09
C TYR A 40 6.15 4.85 -14.21
N ALA A 41 6.38 6.16 -14.25
CA ALA A 41 5.86 7.04 -15.30
C ALA A 41 6.26 6.55 -16.71
N ASN A 42 7.54 6.20 -16.89
CA ASN A 42 8.05 5.70 -18.15
C ASN A 42 7.39 4.37 -18.56
N ALA A 43 7.21 3.45 -17.60
CA ALA A 43 6.56 2.17 -17.84
C ALA A 43 5.08 2.33 -18.26
N ILE A 44 4.34 3.22 -17.58
CA ILE A 44 2.93 3.52 -17.89
C ILE A 44 2.79 4.17 -19.27
N ILE A 45 3.60 5.19 -19.57
CA ILE A 45 3.60 5.84 -20.88
C ILE A 45 3.96 4.84 -21.99
N ALA A 46 4.96 3.98 -21.78
CA ALA A 46 5.34 2.95 -22.74
C ALA A 46 4.21 1.92 -22.94
N SER A 47 3.52 1.52 -21.87
CA SER A 47 2.37 0.60 -21.95
C SER A 47 1.22 1.21 -22.75
N GLU A 48 0.88 2.48 -22.53
CA GLU A 48 -0.23 3.13 -23.25
C GLU A 48 0.13 3.39 -24.71
N LYS A 49 1.40 3.70 -25.01
CA LYS A 49 1.91 3.73 -26.39
C LYS A 49 1.75 2.38 -27.09
N ALA A 50 2.10 1.29 -26.41
CA ALA A 50 1.99 -0.06 -26.97
C ALA A 50 0.54 -0.48 -27.23
N LYS A 51 -0.43 0.05 -26.47
CA LYS A 51 -1.87 -0.16 -26.67
C LYS A 51 -2.45 0.67 -27.83
N GLY A 52 -1.65 1.52 -28.47
CA GLY A 52 -2.09 2.37 -29.58
C GLY A 52 -2.93 3.57 -29.14
N ALA A 53 -2.71 4.08 -27.93
CA ALA A 53 -3.39 5.29 -27.45
C ALA A 53 -3.16 6.49 -28.39
N SER A 54 -4.15 7.37 -28.52
CA SER A 54 -4.05 8.57 -29.35
C SER A 54 -2.98 9.53 -28.82
N ALA A 55 -2.45 10.39 -29.70
CA ALA A 55 -1.45 11.37 -29.32
C ALA A 55 -1.95 12.32 -28.20
N GLU A 56 -3.24 12.66 -28.23
CA GLU A 56 -3.89 13.50 -27.21
C GLU A 56 -3.99 12.79 -25.86
N ALA A 57 -4.36 11.51 -25.85
CA ALA A 57 -4.42 10.68 -24.64
C ALA A 57 -3.02 10.50 -24.03
N LEU A 58 -2.00 10.28 -24.87
CA LEU A 58 -0.61 10.18 -24.43
C LEU A 58 -0.06 11.50 -23.88
N ALA A 59 -0.41 12.62 -24.49
CA ALA A 59 -0.01 13.94 -23.99
C ALA A 59 -0.62 14.22 -22.61
N LYS A 60 -1.93 13.93 -22.44
CA LYS A 60 -2.60 14.04 -21.15
C LYS A 60 -1.97 13.13 -20.10
N LEU A 61 -1.78 11.86 -20.43
CA LEU A 61 -1.15 10.89 -19.54
C LEU A 61 0.24 11.32 -19.11
N THR A 62 1.05 11.84 -20.05
CA THR A 62 2.40 12.31 -19.75
C THR A 62 2.36 13.49 -18.78
N ALA A 63 1.44 14.44 -18.96
CA ALA A 63 1.26 15.55 -18.04
C ALA A 63 0.82 15.09 -16.64
N ASP A 64 -0.10 14.12 -16.56
CA ASP A 64 -0.56 13.53 -15.31
C ASP A 64 0.59 12.79 -14.59
N MET A 65 1.45 12.09 -15.35
CA MET A 65 2.63 11.40 -14.80
C MET A 65 3.73 12.35 -14.33
N GLU A 66 3.94 13.49 -15.01
CA GLU A 66 4.86 14.53 -14.52
C GLU A 66 4.34 15.17 -13.23
N ALA A 67 3.03 15.46 -13.15
CA ALA A 67 2.43 15.94 -11.92
C ALA A 67 2.57 14.92 -10.78
N PHE A 68 2.37 13.63 -11.08
CA PHE A 68 2.60 12.55 -10.13
C PHE A 68 4.05 12.52 -9.62
N LYS A 69 5.05 12.62 -10.51
CA LYS A 69 6.46 12.67 -10.13
C LYS A 69 6.77 13.81 -9.15
N VAL A 70 6.24 15.01 -9.42
CA VAL A 70 6.43 16.17 -8.55
C VAL A 70 5.78 15.95 -7.18
N GLN A 71 4.56 15.41 -7.14
CA GLN A 71 3.88 15.09 -5.89
C GLN A 71 4.64 13.99 -5.10
N TYR A 72 5.11 12.96 -5.79
CA TYR A 72 5.81 11.81 -5.20
C TYR A 72 7.20 12.16 -4.67
N ALA A 73 7.82 13.22 -5.20
CA ALA A 73 9.06 13.78 -4.65
C ALA A 73 8.86 14.37 -3.24
N ASN A 74 7.63 14.74 -2.86
CA ASN A 74 7.32 15.24 -1.54
C ASN A 74 7.00 14.06 -0.57
N PRO A 75 7.80 13.86 0.50
CA PRO A 75 7.54 12.82 1.49
C PRO A 75 6.14 12.94 2.13
N MET A 76 5.61 14.16 2.30
CA MET A 76 4.28 14.36 2.88
C MET A 76 3.15 13.80 2.01
N TYR A 77 3.37 13.63 0.70
CA TYR A 77 2.43 12.98 -0.21
C TYR A 77 2.72 11.48 -0.33
N ARG A 78 3.99 11.12 -0.44
CA ARG A 78 4.42 9.74 -0.66
C ARG A 78 4.13 8.82 0.54
N LEU A 79 4.48 9.24 1.76
CA LEU A 79 4.32 8.42 2.96
C LEU A 79 2.87 7.99 3.21
N PRO A 80 1.86 8.90 3.22
CA PRO A 80 0.47 8.49 3.41
C PRO A 80 -0.08 7.70 2.22
N MET A 81 0.38 7.95 0.99
CA MET A 81 0.00 7.16 -0.18
C MET A 81 0.46 5.71 -0.03
N THR A 82 1.73 5.48 0.30
CA THR A 82 2.30 4.15 0.54
C THR A 82 1.67 3.45 1.74
N PHE A 83 1.32 4.19 2.81
CA PHE A 83 0.59 3.63 3.93
C PHE A 83 -0.83 3.18 3.53
N ALA A 84 -1.54 4.01 2.76
CA ALA A 84 -2.90 3.74 2.30
C ALA A 84 -2.98 2.58 1.30
N GLU A 85 -1.86 2.19 0.69
CA GLU A 85 -1.77 1.01 -0.17
C GLU A 85 -1.96 -0.30 0.62
N ILE A 86 -1.33 -0.42 1.80
CA ILE A 86 -1.29 -1.67 2.58
C ILE A 86 -2.29 -1.68 3.74
N PHE A 87 -2.52 -0.53 4.38
CA PHE A 87 -3.33 -0.46 5.58
C PHE A 87 -4.78 -1.00 5.39
N PRO A 88 -5.50 -0.71 4.29
CA PRO A 88 -6.84 -1.27 4.06
C PRO A 88 -6.86 -2.80 4.01
N VAL A 89 -5.82 -3.42 3.45
CA VAL A 89 -5.68 -4.89 3.43
C VAL A 89 -5.51 -5.41 4.85
N GLY A 90 -4.68 -4.76 5.67
CA GLY A 90 -4.53 -5.08 7.09
C GLY A 90 -5.83 -4.95 7.88
N VAL A 91 -6.64 -3.91 7.62
CA VAL A 91 -7.97 -3.73 8.20
C VAL A 91 -8.89 -4.89 7.85
N LEU A 92 -8.94 -5.28 6.57
CA LEU A 92 -9.76 -6.40 6.11
C LEU A 92 -9.36 -7.71 6.79
N VAL A 93 -8.06 -8.02 6.83
CA VAL A 93 -7.54 -9.20 7.53
C VAL A 93 -7.91 -9.15 9.01
N SER A 94 -7.77 -8.00 9.66
CA SER A 94 -8.12 -7.80 11.07
C SER A 94 -9.59 -8.04 11.35
N LEU A 95 -10.49 -7.59 10.46
CA LEU A 95 -11.94 -7.84 10.55
C LEU A 95 -12.26 -9.34 10.43
N VAL A 96 -11.67 -10.02 9.46
CA VAL A 96 -11.87 -11.47 9.26
C VAL A 96 -11.34 -12.25 10.46
N SER A 97 -10.12 -11.96 10.90
CA SER A 97 -9.53 -12.62 12.07
C SER A 97 -10.35 -12.39 13.34
N ALA A 98 -10.83 -11.17 13.58
CA ALA A 98 -11.68 -10.87 14.73
C ALA A 98 -13.03 -11.60 14.66
N GLY A 99 -13.63 -11.70 13.48
CA GLY A 99 -14.86 -12.45 13.24
C GLY A 99 -14.70 -13.94 13.54
N LEU A 100 -13.59 -14.54 13.11
CA LEU A 100 -13.29 -15.96 13.34
C LEU A 100 -12.94 -16.24 14.81
N LEU A 101 -12.08 -15.43 15.43
CA LEU A 101 -11.59 -15.63 16.80
C LEU A 101 -12.64 -15.33 17.88
N ARG A 102 -13.75 -14.68 17.52
CA ARG A 102 -14.94 -14.56 18.38
C ARG A 102 -15.55 -15.94 18.67
N ASN A 103 -15.43 -16.89 17.76
CA ASN A 103 -15.96 -18.24 17.93
C ASN A 103 -14.96 -19.11 18.70
N SER A 104 -15.27 -19.50 19.94
CA SER A 104 -14.41 -20.36 20.76
C SER A 104 -14.20 -21.77 20.20
N ARG A 105 -15.02 -22.20 19.23
CA ARG A 105 -14.87 -23.48 18.52
C ARG A 105 -13.90 -23.38 17.34
N PHE A 106 -13.51 -22.17 16.95
CA PHE A 106 -12.54 -21.94 15.89
C PHE A 106 -11.11 -22.05 16.45
N LEU A 107 -10.35 -23.05 15.97
CA LEU A 107 -8.99 -23.37 16.41
C LEU A 107 -8.81 -23.41 17.95
N PRO A 108 -9.53 -24.30 18.66
CA PRO A 108 -9.39 -24.43 20.10
C PRO A 108 -7.97 -24.91 20.44
N ALA A 109 -7.32 -24.24 21.39
CA ALA A 109 -6.04 -24.67 21.91
C ALA A 109 -6.16 -26.10 22.47
N ARG A 110 -5.53 -27.07 21.80
CA ARG A 110 -5.40 -28.43 22.34
C ARG A 110 -4.30 -28.38 23.40
N ARG A 111 -4.67 -28.59 24.67
CA ARG A 111 -3.70 -28.88 25.72
C ARG A 111 -3.12 -30.25 25.41
N GLY A 112 -1.87 -30.27 24.95
CA GLY A 112 -1.04 -31.48 24.91
C GLY A 112 -0.49 -31.80 26.29
#